data_AF-A0A1H0CZ84-F1
#
_entry.id   AF-A0A1H0CZ84-F1
#
_cell.length_a   1.000
_cell.length_b   1.000
_cell.length_c   1.000
_cell.angle_alpha   90.00
_cell.angle_beta   90.00
_cell.angle_gamma   90.00
#
_symmetry.space_group_name_H-M   'P 1'
#
loop_
_entity.id
_entity.type
_entity.pdbx_description
1 polymer ?
#
loop_
_entity_poly.entity_id
_entity_poly.type
_entity_poly.pdbx_seq_one_letter_code
_entity_poly.pdbx_strand_id
1 'polypeptide(L)'
;MHNLESETFKIGLFQPESSLGQALLAEALHRQLEVSALVDDLNAMPARPGLRCKIGRLDDARAVSESVAGLDALIVGFSPDLPGSWLCPAIEALIDGLVRAEVPRLLLVADWTWLDRPADPAEADLARRLQRTLQASEVDWTLVQIPEVQEGFAVDDFAGPEQQPLALDSAHEMALRYAAAMLDEIQLGLHKRQRIRLLA
;
A
#
# COMPACT_ATOMS: atom_id res chain seq x y z
N MET A 1 -34.75 -12.69 9.74
CA MET A 1 -33.49 -12.76 8.98
C MET A 1 -32.93 -11.35 8.94
N HIS A 2 -32.01 -11.02 9.85
CA HIS A 2 -31.22 -9.78 9.75
C HIS A 2 -29.95 -10.17 9.00
N ASN A 3 -29.81 -9.72 7.76
CA ASN A 3 -28.49 -9.64 7.15
C ASN A 3 -27.75 -8.55 7.91
N LEU A 4 -26.94 -8.95 8.88
CA LEU A 4 -25.86 -8.12 9.40
C LEU A 4 -24.79 -8.16 8.31
N GLU A 5 -24.94 -7.33 7.29
CA GLU A 5 -23.78 -6.86 6.53
C GLU A 5 -22.95 -6.06 7.52
N SER A 6 -22.05 -6.74 8.24
CA SER A 6 -20.89 -6.04 8.78
C SER A 6 -20.28 -5.32 7.60
N GLU A 7 -20.09 -4.00 7.68
CA GLU A 7 -19.34 -3.27 6.66
C GLU A 7 -17.96 -3.93 6.56
N THR A 8 -17.77 -4.77 5.56
CA THR A 8 -16.50 -5.48 5.38
C THR A 8 -15.48 -4.43 4.99
N PHE A 9 -14.44 -4.27 5.81
CA PHE A 9 -13.35 -3.34 5.56
C PHE A 9 -12.62 -3.70 4.26
N LYS A 10 -12.69 -2.82 3.25
CA LYS A 10 -12.16 -2.99 1.90
C LYS A 10 -10.86 -2.25 1.70
N ILE A 11 -9.83 -2.97 1.28
CA ILE A 11 -8.48 -2.44 1.12
C ILE A 11 -8.13 -2.39 -0.38
N GLY A 12 -7.61 -1.26 -0.84
CA GLY A 12 -6.96 -1.14 -2.15
C GLY A 12 -5.45 -1.28 -2.03
N LEU A 13 -4.84 -1.93 -3.02
CA LEU A 13 -3.39 -2.06 -3.12
C LEU A 13 -2.92 -1.64 -4.51
N PHE A 14 -2.06 -0.63 -4.57
CA PHE A 14 -1.25 -0.34 -5.76
C PHE A 14 0.03 -1.16 -5.75
N GLN A 15 0.59 -1.39 -6.95
CA GLN A 15 1.76 -2.27 -7.18
C GLN A 15 1.57 -3.71 -6.64
N PRO A 16 0.42 -4.35 -6.91
CA PRO A 16 0.17 -5.72 -6.44
C PRO A 16 1.21 -6.73 -6.95
N GLU A 17 1.89 -6.47 -8.06
CA GLU A 17 2.92 -7.30 -8.67
C GLU A 17 4.28 -7.28 -7.94
N SER A 18 4.54 -6.29 -7.09
CA SER A 18 5.78 -6.24 -6.29
C SER A 18 5.81 -7.38 -5.26
N SER A 19 7.01 -7.78 -4.82
CA SER A 19 7.14 -8.78 -3.75
C SER A 19 6.37 -8.40 -2.47
N LEU A 20 6.43 -7.13 -2.07
CA LEU A 20 5.63 -6.62 -0.95
C LEU A 20 4.13 -6.72 -1.24
N GLY A 21 3.71 -6.37 -2.45
CA GLY A 21 2.33 -6.46 -2.90
C GLY A 21 1.81 -7.90 -2.85
N GLN A 22 2.59 -8.86 -3.33
CA GLN A 22 2.26 -10.28 -3.28
C GLN A 22 2.17 -10.79 -1.83
N ALA A 23 3.07 -10.37 -0.94
CA ALA A 23 2.97 -10.69 0.49
C ALA A 23 1.72 -10.08 1.15
N LEU A 24 1.38 -8.83 0.82
CA LEU A 24 0.15 -8.17 1.28
C LEU A 24 -1.10 -8.88 0.80
N LEU A 25 -1.14 -9.32 -0.47
CA LEU A 25 -2.23 -10.10 -1.01
C LEU A 25 -2.35 -11.46 -0.31
N ALA A 26 -1.22 -12.16 -0.08
CA ALA A 26 -1.21 -13.45 0.60
C ALA A 26 -1.79 -13.33 2.01
N GLU A 27 -1.29 -12.38 2.78
CA GLU A 27 -1.72 -12.14 4.16
C GLU A 27 -3.18 -11.66 4.23
N ALA A 28 -3.61 -10.77 3.32
CA ALA A 28 -5.00 -10.30 3.27
C ALA A 28 -5.97 -11.44 2.93
N LEU A 29 -5.63 -12.29 1.95
CA LEU A 29 -6.44 -13.45 1.57
C LEU A 29 -6.47 -14.50 2.69
N HIS A 30 -5.36 -14.73 3.37
CA HIS A 30 -5.29 -15.61 4.54
C HIS A 30 -6.22 -15.13 5.66
N ARG A 31 -6.28 -13.82 5.90
CA ARG A 31 -7.18 -13.16 6.87
C ARG A 31 -8.62 -12.99 6.36
N GLN A 32 -8.94 -13.45 5.15
CA GLN A 32 -10.25 -13.29 4.51
C GLN A 32 -10.72 -11.83 4.39
N LEU A 33 -9.77 -10.91 4.21
CA LEU A 33 -10.06 -9.49 4.00
C LEU A 33 -10.48 -9.25 2.55
N GLU A 34 -11.36 -8.26 2.34
CA GLU A 34 -11.71 -7.82 1.00
C GLU A 34 -10.60 -6.92 0.45
N VAL A 35 -9.76 -7.49 -0.43
CA VAL A 35 -8.66 -6.76 -1.08
C VAL A 35 -8.91 -6.56 -2.58
N SER A 36 -8.66 -5.34 -3.05
CA SER A 36 -8.69 -4.96 -4.46
C SER A 36 -7.28 -4.60 -4.94
N ALA A 37 -6.73 -5.42 -5.84
CA ALA A 37 -5.52 -5.10 -6.58
C ALA A 37 -5.84 -4.01 -7.62
N LEU A 38 -5.14 -2.89 -7.53
CA LEU A 38 -5.26 -1.76 -8.45
C LEU A 38 -4.15 -1.90 -9.50
N VAL A 39 -4.55 -2.28 -10.71
CA VAL A 39 -3.65 -2.63 -11.84
C VAL A 39 -3.95 -1.76 -13.06
N ASP A 40 -2.98 -1.59 -13.94
CA ASP A 40 -3.18 -0.92 -15.23
C ASP A 40 -3.82 -1.82 -16.29
N ASP A 41 -3.56 -3.14 -16.24
CA ASP A 41 -4.18 -4.18 -17.04
C ASP A 41 -4.87 -5.23 -16.15
N LEU A 42 -6.18 -5.43 -16.33
CA LEU A 42 -6.95 -6.43 -15.60
C LEU A 42 -6.51 -7.88 -15.88
N ASN A 43 -5.74 -8.11 -16.95
CA ASN A 43 -5.16 -9.41 -17.27
C ASN A 43 -3.78 -9.65 -16.66
N ALA A 44 -3.19 -8.65 -15.98
CA ALA A 44 -1.88 -8.77 -15.36
C ALA A 44 -1.85 -9.75 -14.17
N MET A 45 -3.01 -10.02 -13.59
CA MET A 45 -3.17 -10.84 -12.39
C MET A 45 -4.06 -12.06 -12.66
N PRO A 46 -3.67 -13.28 -12.26
CA PRO A 46 -4.55 -14.43 -12.34
C PRO A 46 -5.74 -14.27 -11.41
N ALA A 47 -6.92 -14.69 -11.86
CA ALA A 47 -8.13 -14.67 -11.04
C ALA A 47 -7.98 -15.61 -9.83
N ARG A 48 -8.25 -15.09 -8.63
CA ARG A 48 -8.17 -15.84 -7.36
C ARG A 48 -9.41 -15.60 -6.50
N PRO A 49 -9.94 -16.61 -5.79
CA PRO A 49 -11.01 -16.39 -4.83
C PRO A 49 -10.60 -15.36 -3.77
N GLY A 50 -11.49 -14.41 -3.47
CA GLY A 50 -11.23 -13.35 -2.49
C GLY A 50 -10.45 -12.14 -3.03
N LEU A 51 -9.82 -12.24 -4.21
CA LEU A 51 -9.12 -11.14 -4.85
C LEU A 51 -10.02 -10.46 -5.89
N ARG A 52 -10.14 -9.13 -5.79
CA ARG A 52 -10.73 -8.30 -6.85
C ARG A 52 -9.63 -7.55 -7.59
N CYS A 53 -9.79 -7.34 -8.89
CA CYS A 53 -8.94 -6.44 -9.67
C CYS A 53 -9.76 -5.22 -10.11
N LYS A 54 -9.19 -4.03 -9.97
CA LYS A 54 -9.75 -2.77 -10.49
C LYS A 54 -8.67 -2.05 -11.29
N ILE A 55 -9.09 -1.20 -12.23
CA ILE A 55 -8.16 -0.30 -12.91
C ILE A 55 -7.65 0.73 -11.92
N GLY A 56 -6.34 0.74 -11.70
CA GLY A 56 -5.60 1.66 -10.84
C GLY A 56 -4.81 2.66 -11.66
N ARG A 57 -5.05 3.96 -11.46
CA ARG A 57 -4.25 5.01 -12.08
C ARG A 57 -3.88 6.11 -11.09
N LEU A 58 -2.64 6.57 -11.17
CA LEU A 58 -2.06 7.64 -10.34
C LEU A 58 -1.82 8.94 -11.11
N ASP A 59 -2.37 9.06 -12.32
CA ASP A 59 -2.12 10.19 -13.22
C ASP A 59 -2.63 11.52 -12.66
N ASP A 60 -3.84 11.51 -12.09
CA ASP A 60 -4.51 12.68 -11.54
C ASP A 60 -5.54 12.29 -10.47
N ALA A 61 -6.01 13.28 -9.71
CA ALA A 61 -6.95 13.08 -8.61
C ALA A 61 -8.29 12.45 -9.04
N ARG A 62 -8.76 12.71 -10.26
CA ARG A 62 -10.01 12.13 -10.75
C ARG A 62 -9.81 10.64 -11.02
N ALA A 63 -8.75 10.28 -11.74
CA ALA A 63 -8.40 8.89 -12.03
C ALA A 63 -8.21 8.09 -10.73
N VAL A 64 -7.50 8.66 -9.74
CA VAL A 64 -7.38 8.06 -8.41
C VAL A 64 -8.76 7.85 -7.78
N SER A 65 -9.62 8.87 -7.74
CA SER A 65 -10.95 8.77 -7.12
C SER A 65 -11.81 7.67 -7.75
N GLU A 66 -11.74 7.51 -9.08
CA GLU A 66 -12.45 6.46 -9.81
C GLU A 66 -11.88 5.07 -9.46
N SER A 67 -10.56 4.94 -9.32
CA SER A 67 -9.89 3.70 -8.92
C SER A 67 -10.22 3.25 -7.50
N VAL A 68 -10.29 4.19 -6.55
CA VAL A 68 -10.42 3.88 -5.12
C VAL A 68 -11.85 3.92 -4.59
N ALA A 69 -12.83 4.25 -5.43
CA ALA A 69 -14.23 4.35 -5.02
C ALA A 69 -14.74 3.06 -4.32
N GLY A 70 -15.37 3.26 -3.16
CA GLY A 70 -15.95 2.19 -2.34
C GLY A 70 -14.93 1.34 -1.57
N LEU A 71 -13.69 1.81 -1.45
CA LEU A 71 -12.68 1.26 -0.54
C LEU A 71 -12.68 2.04 0.77
N ASP A 72 -12.26 1.39 1.86
CA ASP A 72 -12.13 2.03 3.18
C ASP A 72 -10.70 2.52 3.43
N ALA A 73 -9.72 1.87 2.79
CA ALA A 73 -8.33 2.23 2.94
C ALA A 73 -7.47 1.87 1.72
N LEU A 74 -6.35 2.57 1.56
CA LEU A 74 -5.42 2.38 0.46
C LEU A 74 -3.99 2.14 0.96
N ILE A 75 -3.30 1.16 0.37
CA ILE A 75 -1.86 0.95 0.52
C ILE A 75 -1.20 1.24 -0.83
N VAL A 76 -0.18 2.09 -0.81
CA VAL A 76 0.62 2.43 -2.00
C VAL A 76 2.09 2.22 -1.69
N GLY A 77 2.71 1.27 -2.39
CA GLY A 77 4.16 1.16 -2.47
C GLY A 77 4.74 2.15 -3.47
N PHE A 78 5.93 2.65 -3.20
CA PHE A 78 6.77 3.32 -4.18
C PHE A 78 8.11 2.60 -4.25
N SER A 79 8.56 2.36 -5.48
CA SER A 79 9.92 1.90 -5.73
C SER A 79 10.93 2.97 -5.28
N PRO A 80 12.06 2.58 -4.67
CA PRO A 80 13.14 3.52 -4.33
C PRO A 80 13.72 4.23 -5.56
N ASP A 81 13.60 3.63 -6.76
CA ASP A 81 14.10 4.21 -8.01
C ASP A 81 13.15 5.25 -8.62
N LEU A 82 11.98 5.49 -8.00
CA LEU A 82 11.01 6.42 -8.54
C LEU A 82 11.55 7.85 -8.47
N PRO A 83 11.59 8.60 -9.60
CA PRO A 83 12.07 9.96 -9.60
C PRO A 83 11.23 10.85 -8.66
N GLY A 84 11.89 11.68 -7.85
CA GLY A 84 11.20 12.63 -6.97
C GLY A 84 10.26 13.59 -7.71
N SER A 85 10.55 13.90 -8.98
CA SER A 85 9.68 14.69 -9.86
C SER A 85 8.31 14.04 -10.12
N TRP A 86 8.20 12.72 -9.99
CA TRP A 86 6.96 11.96 -10.08
C TRP A 86 6.31 11.74 -8.71
N LEU A 87 7.11 11.52 -7.67
CA LEU A 87 6.62 11.16 -6.33
C LEU A 87 5.67 12.22 -5.73
N CYS A 88 6.08 13.49 -5.68
CA CYS A 88 5.23 14.54 -5.07
C CYS A 88 3.90 14.73 -5.83
N PRO A 89 3.89 14.87 -7.18
CA PRO A 89 2.63 14.94 -7.93
C PRO A 89 1.73 13.71 -7.72
N ALA A 90 2.30 12.50 -7.66
CA ALA A 90 1.53 11.28 -7.42
C ALA A 90 0.89 11.29 -6.03
N ILE A 91 1.61 11.71 -4.98
CA ILE A 91 1.07 11.81 -3.61
C ILE A 91 0.00 12.91 -3.50
N GLU A 92 0.19 14.04 -4.19
CA GLU A 92 -0.83 15.10 -4.28
C GLU A 92 -2.11 14.59 -4.96
N ALA A 93 -1.98 13.94 -6.11
CA ALA A 93 -3.10 13.32 -6.81
C ALA A 93 -3.79 12.23 -5.97
N LEU A 94 -3.01 11.43 -5.24
CA LEU A 94 -3.52 10.44 -4.30
C LEU A 94 -4.40 11.09 -3.24
N ILE A 95 -3.85 12.04 -2.48
CA ILE A 95 -4.56 12.71 -1.39
C ILE A 95 -5.86 13.35 -1.90
N ASP A 96 -5.78 14.10 -3.00
CA ASP A 96 -6.97 14.75 -3.58
C ASP A 96 -8.01 13.74 -4.07
N GLY A 97 -7.56 12.62 -4.65
CA GLY A 97 -8.44 11.55 -5.12
C GLY A 97 -9.10 10.77 -3.98
N LEU A 98 -8.36 10.50 -2.91
CA LEU A 98 -8.87 9.88 -1.68
C LEU A 98 -9.95 10.76 -1.02
N VAL A 99 -9.71 12.07 -0.91
CA VAL A 99 -10.71 13.03 -0.39
C VAL A 99 -11.98 13.01 -1.24
N ARG A 100 -11.84 13.02 -2.58
CA ARG A 100 -12.98 12.98 -3.51
C ARG A 100 -13.80 11.70 -3.42
N ALA A 101 -13.14 10.57 -3.18
CA ALA A 101 -13.77 9.26 -3.06
C ALA A 101 -14.19 8.92 -1.62
N GLU A 102 -14.01 9.87 -0.68
CA GLU A 102 -14.33 9.71 0.74
C GLU A 102 -13.59 8.52 1.39
N VAL A 103 -12.38 8.22 0.92
CA VAL A 103 -11.53 7.14 1.47
C VAL A 103 -10.62 7.75 2.54
N PRO A 104 -10.84 7.47 3.84
CA PRO A 104 -10.21 8.22 4.92
C PRO A 104 -8.76 7.79 5.22
N ARG A 105 -8.35 6.58 4.81
CA ARG A 105 -7.11 5.95 5.30
C ARG A 105 -6.12 5.64 4.17
N LEU A 106 -4.86 6.04 4.37
CA LEU A 106 -3.78 5.86 3.40
C LEU A 106 -2.48 5.41 4.07
N LEU A 107 -1.85 4.36 3.56
CA LEU A 107 -0.46 3.98 3.87
C LEU A 107 0.42 4.24 2.65
N LEU A 108 1.49 5.00 2.83
CA LEU A 108 2.51 5.26 1.81
C LEU A 108 3.80 4.54 2.21
N VAL A 109 4.17 3.52 1.44
CA VAL A 109 5.31 2.64 1.74
C VAL A 109 6.48 3.00 0.82
N ALA A 110 7.60 3.45 1.38
CA ALA A 110 8.82 3.74 0.63
C ALA A 110 10.02 3.84 1.58
N ASP A 111 11.22 4.07 1.04
CA ASP A 111 12.29 4.63 1.83
C ASP A 111 12.07 6.15 2.02
N TRP A 112 11.87 6.55 3.28
CA TRP A 112 11.63 7.94 3.69
C TRP A 112 12.86 8.57 4.38
N THR A 113 14.05 7.96 4.30
CA THR A 113 15.28 8.47 4.94
C THR A 113 15.69 9.86 4.43
N TRP A 114 15.44 10.13 3.15
CA TRP A 114 15.74 11.41 2.50
C TRP A 114 14.97 12.60 3.07
N LEU A 115 13.86 12.37 3.77
CA LEU A 115 13.13 13.44 4.47
C LEU A 115 13.94 14.05 5.62
N ASP A 116 14.77 13.25 6.29
CA ASP A 116 15.62 13.74 7.38
C ASP A 116 16.97 14.23 6.89
N ARG A 117 17.49 13.60 5.82
CA ARG A 117 18.83 13.83 5.30
C ARG A 117 18.79 13.90 3.77
N PRO A 118 18.31 15.01 3.19
CA PRO A 118 18.36 15.21 1.75
C PRO A 118 19.82 15.24 1.27
N ALA A 119 20.12 14.56 0.17
CA ALA A 119 21.44 14.48 -0.42
C ALA A 119 21.84 15.77 -1.15
N ASP A 120 20.86 16.53 -1.66
CA ASP A 120 21.07 17.77 -2.39
C ASP A 120 19.94 18.82 -2.18
N PRO A 121 20.10 20.06 -2.69
CA PRO A 121 19.07 21.10 -2.55
C PRO A 121 17.72 20.76 -3.20
N ALA A 122 17.71 20.00 -4.30
CA ALA A 122 16.47 19.63 -5.00
C ALA A 122 15.66 18.62 -4.17
N GLU A 123 16.33 17.66 -3.54
CA GLU A 123 15.71 16.72 -2.60
C GLU A 123 15.24 17.42 -1.32
N ALA A 124 15.96 18.44 -0.85
CA ALA A 124 15.50 19.27 0.25
C ALA A 124 14.22 20.06 -0.10
N ASP A 125 14.11 20.57 -1.33
CA ASP A 125 12.90 21.21 -1.82
C ASP A 125 11.74 20.22 -1.95
N LEU A 126 12.01 19.00 -2.43
CA LEU A 126 11.05 17.91 -2.50
C LEU A 126 10.53 17.53 -1.11
N ALA A 127 11.40 17.42 -0.12
CA ALA A 127 11.03 17.07 1.26
C ALA A 127 10.11 18.13 1.87
N ARG A 128 10.43 19.41 1.66
CA ARG A 128 9.58 20.53 2.08
C ARG A 128 8.25 20.57 1.34
N ARG A 129 8.20 20.16 0.06
CA ARG A 129 6.94 20.04 -0.69
C ARG A 129 6.08 18.93 -0.11
N LEU A 130 6.61 17.73 0.02
CA LEU A 130 5.88 16.59 0.57
C LEU A 130 5.37 16.87 1.99
N GLN A 131 6.21 17.46 2.85
CA GLN A 131 5.80 17.82 4.21
C GLN A 131 4.62 18.81 4.22
N ARG A 132 4.62 19.83 3.35
CA ARG A 132 3.49 20.77 3.23
C ARG A 132 2.21 20.06 2.76
N THR A 133 2.32 19.19 1.76
CA THR A 133 1.18 18.42 1.24
C THR A 133 0.57 17.53 2.34
N LEU A 134 1.40 16.80 3.07
CA LEU A 134 0.95 15.92 4.16
C LEU A 134 0.35 16.70 5.34
N GLN A 135 0.91 17.86 5.68
CA GLN A 135 0.38 18.73 6.74
C GLN A 135 -0.97 19.35 6.39
N ALA A 136 -1.20 19.67 5.12
CA ALA A 136 -2.46 20.24 4.63
C ALA A 136 -3.56 19.19 4.41
N SER A 137 -3.20 17.90 4.36
CA SER A 137 -4.12 16.80 4.08
C SER A 137 -5.05 16.48 5.26
N GLU A 138 -6.32 16.23 4.95
CA GLU A 138 -7.31 15.75 5.92
C GLU A 138 -7.31 14.21 6.04
N VAL A 139 -6.68 13.50 5.10
CA VAL A 139 -6.58 12.03 5.08
C VAL A 139 -5.75 11.52 6.28
N ASP A 140 -6.17 10.41 6.87
CA ASP A 140 -5.42 9.70 7.92
C ASP A 140 -4.26 8.92 7.29
N TRP A 141 -3.25 9.63 6.78
CA TRP A 141 -2.08 9.02 6.15
C TRP A 141 -1.09 8.45 7.17
N THR A 142 -0.33 7.42 6.80
CA THR A 142 0.82 6.92 7.55
C THR A 142 1.97 6.69 6.57
N LEU A 143 3.14 7.27 6.86
CA LEU A 143 4.36 6.99 6.11
C LEU A 143 5.00 5.74 6.71
N VAL A 144 5.07 4.67 5.95
CA VAL A 144 5.66 3.40 6.39
C VAL A 144 7.02 3.25 5.74
N GLN A 145 8.07 3.20 6.57
CA GLN A 145 9.41 2.89 6.12
C GLN A 145 9.72 1.42 6.41
N ILE A 146 10.08 0.69 5.37
CA ILE A 146 10.57 -0.69 5.45
C ILE A 146 11.98 -0.78 4.88
N PRO A 147 12.80 -1.73 5.32
CA PRO A 147 13.95 -2.21 4.53
C PRO A 147 13.50 -2.71 3.16
N GLU A 148 14.45 -2.76 2.22
CA GLU A 148 14.23 -3.32 0.90
C GLU A 148 13.75 -4.78 1.01
N VAL A 149 12.69 -5.09 0.27
CA VAL A 149 12.15 -6.44 0.16
C VAL A 149 12.73 -7.06 -1.09
N GLN A 150 13.23 -8.29 -0.99
CA GLN A 150 13.72 -9.02 -2.15
C GLN A 150 12.60 -9.16 -3.19
N GLU A 151 12.86 -8.76 -4.43
CA GLU A 151 11.91 -8.88 -5.53
C GLU A 151 11.78 -10.30 -6.08
N GLY A 152 10.67 -10.58 -6.74
CA GLY A 152 10.40 -11.85 -7.44
C GLY A 152 9.56 -12.88 -6.68
N PHE A 153 8.95 -12.50 -5.55
CA PHE A 153 7.98 -13.36 -4.86
C PHE A 153 6.62 -13.32 -5.56
N ALA A 154 5.93 -14.45 -5.60
CA ALA A 154 4.55 -14.61 -5.99
C ALA A 154 3.68 -14.93 -4.77
N VAL A 155 2.37 -14.63 -4.83
CA VAL A 155 1.46 -14.90 -3.69
C VAL A 155 1.49 -16.38 -3.26
N ASP A 156 1.71 -17.29 -4.23
CA ASP A 156 1.68 -18.73 -4.01
C ASP A 156 2.90 -19.19 -3.21
N ASP A 157 3.99 -18.41 -3.20
CA ASP A 157 5.17 -18.64 -2.38
C ASP A 157 4.89 -18.45 -0.87
N PHE A 158 3.75 -17.82 -0.53
CA PHE A 158 3.31 -17.57 0.84
C PHE A 158 2.15 -18.46 1.29
N ALA A 159 1.67 -19.38 0.44
CA ALA A 159 0.63 -20.32 0.83
C ALA A 159 1.16 -21.26 1.93
N GLY A 160 0.46 -21.32 3.07
CA GLY A 160 0.95 -21.91 4.31
C GLY A 160 1.40 -23.38 4.25
N PRO A 161 2.08 -23.86 5.32
CA PRO A 161 2.81 -25.13 5.37
C PRO A 161 1.97 -26.42 5.26
N GLU A 162 0.65 -26.35 5.09
CA GLU A 162 -0.20 -27.54 4.95
C GLU A 162 -0.04 -28.24 3.58
N GLN A 163 0.63 -27.63 2.61
CA GLN A 163 0.87 -28.24 1.28
C GLN A 163 2.34 -28.45 0.90
N GLN A 164 3.31 -27.99 1.71
CA GLN A 164 4.70 -28.44 1.67
C GLN A 164 5.50 -27.86 2.86
N PRO A 165 6.36 -28.65 3.54
CA PRO A 165 7.31 -28.15 4.52
C PRO A 165 8.51 -27.55 3.78
N LEU A 166 8.29 -26.48 3.01
CA LEU A 166 9.40 -25.61 2.65
C LEU A 166 9.51 -24.61 3.78
N ALA A 167 10.61 -24.68 4.53
CA ALA A 167 11.01 -23.59 5.39
C ALA A 167 11.05 -22.34 4.51
N LEU A 168 10.10 -21.42 4.71
CA LEU A 168 10.18 -20.10 4.12
C LEU A 168 11.57 -19.57 4.47
N ASP A 169 12.32 -19.11 3.47
CA ASP A 169 13.59 -18.48 3.78
C ASP A 169 13.34 -17.20 4.60
N SER A 170 14.40 -16.67 5.20
CA SER A 170 14.28 -15.49 6.04
C SER A 170 13.73 -14.27 5.29
N ALA A 171 13.78 -14.22 3.96
CA ALA A 171 13.26 -13.11 3.17
C ALA A 171 11.75 -13.21 2.96
N HIS A 172 11.20 -14.41 2.76
CA HIS A 172 9.75 -14.60 2.68
C HIS A 172 9.07 -14.33 4.03
N GLU A 173 9.63 -14.87 5.12
CA GLU A 173 9.12 -14.60 6.48
C GLU A 173 9.12 -13.10 6.80
N MET A 174 10.18 -12.41 6.37
CA MET A 174 10.32 -10.96 6.51
C MET A 174 9.22 -10.20 5.77
N ALA A 175 8.99 -10.53 4.49
CA ALA A 175 7.95 -9.90 3.68
C ALA A 175 6.55 -10.10 4.29
N LEU A 176 6.24 -11.32 4.76
CA LEU A 176 4.99 -11.61 5.47
C LEU A 176 4.85 -10.81 6.76
N ARG A 177 5.92 -10.68 7.56
CA ARG A 177 5.89 -9.88 8.79
C ARG A 177 5.61 -8.41 8.51
N TYR A 178 6.19 -7.85 7.43
CA TYR A 178 5.85 -6.49 7.00
C TYR A 178 4.41 -6.37 6.53
N ALA A 179 3.93 -7.31 5.71
CA ALA A 179 2.54 -7.35 5.25
C ALA A 179 1.54 -7.42 6.41
N ALA A 180 1.78 -8.33 7.37
CA ALA A 180 0.98 -8.46 8.57
C ALA A 180 0.93 -7.16 9.39
N ALA A 181 2.10 -6.54 9.63
CA ALA A 181 2.18 -5.28 10.37
C ALA A 181 1.47 -4.12 9.66
N MET A 182 1.55 -4.05 8.32
CA MET A 182 0.84 -3.03 7.54
C MET A 182 -0.68 -3.24 7.56
N LEU A 183 -1.14 -4.49 7.48
CA LEU A 183 -2.57 -4.82 7.57
C LEU A 183 -3.12 -4.57 8.97
N ASP A 184 -2.33 -4.79 10.01
CA ASP A 184 -2.70 -4.40 11.38
C ASP A 184 -2.77 -2.87 11.51
N GLU A 185 -1.77 -2.15 11.00
CA GLU A 185 -1.71 -0.68 11.08
C GLU A 185 -2.84 0.00 10.28
N ILE A 186 -3.20 -0.53 9.11
CA ILE A 186 -4.27 0.07 8.30
C ILE A 186 -5.64 -0.11 8.94
N GLN A 187 -5.88 -1.24 9.61
CA GLN A 187 -7.14 -1.54 10.30
C GLN A 187 -7.24 -0.83 11.65
N LEU A 188 -6.18 -0.87 12.47
CA LEU A 188 -6.20 -0.29 13.81
C LEU A 188 -6.00 1.23 13.79
N GLY A 189 -5.31 1.76 12.78
CA GLY A 189 -5.09 3.20 12.65
C GLY A 189 -4.30 3.80 13.81
N LEU A 190 -3.27 3.10 14.32
CA LEU A 190 -2.54 3.52 15.52
C LEU A 190 -1.63 4.73 15.26
N HIS A 191 -1.13 4.89 14.03
CA HIS A 191 -0.13 5.91 13.68
C HIS A 191 -0.63 6.87 12.59
N LYS A 192 -1.77 7.52 12.85
CA LYS A 192 -2.34 8.54 11.95
C LYS A 192 -1.47 9.79 11.87
N ARG A 193 -1.20 10.24 10.65
CA ARG A 193 -0.36 11.40 10.29
C ARG A 193 1.03 11.34 10.90
N GLN A 194 1.59 10.12 10.93
CA GLN A 194 2.90 9.83 11.49
C GLN A 194 3.74 9.02 10.50
N ARG A 195 5.06 9.08 10.72
CA ARG A 195 6.01 8.19 10.06
C ARG A 195 6.41 7.09 11.03
N ILE A 196 6.31 5.85 10.58
CA ILE A 196 6.74 4.67 11.31
C ILE A 196 7.83 3.94 10.53
N ARG A 197 8.67 3.22 11.26
CA ARG A 197 9.66 2.31 10.68
C ARG A 197 9.37 0.91 11.17
N LEU A 198 9.13 0.00 10.24
CA LEU A 198 8.99 -1.41 10.56
C LEU A 198 10.39 -2.03 10.54
N LEU A 199 10.80 -2.56 11.68
CA LEU A 199 12.02 -3.33 11.86
C LEU A 199 11.55 -4.72 12.28
N ALA A 200 11.80 -5.73 11.45
CA ALA A 200 11.46 -7.10 11.81
C ALA A 200 12.45 -7.71 12.80
#